data_AF-A0A9X5ECR0-F1
#
_entry.id   AF-A0A9X5ECR0-F1
#
_cell.length_a   1.000
_cell.length_b   1.000
_cell.length_c   1.000
_cell.angle_alpha   90.00
_cell.angle_beta   90.00
_cell.angle_gamma   90.00
#
_symmetry.space_group_name_H-M   'P 1'
#
loop_
_entity.id
_entity.type
_entity.pdbx_description
1 polymer ?
#
loop_
_entity_poly.entity_id
_entity_poly.type
_entity_poly.pdbx_seq_one_letter_code
_entity_poly.pdbx_strand_id
1 'polypeptide(L)'
;MLTAAYTCTPQASAQELPKKTIVEMTEDERANLVREMQRAVDNAIIGAHFFSEDPLPIHVEVSVDPMTNLVLLNVDERLGPDALTSEFDDFAAHLSSALWGLMERIDGVTGIDFRFGGFDADHWPINRRPEASARSQRRRRNVERKPLVVLSPGHGLYFHHKYKDWRAQREPANGILEDDITPVLSGHLLWELQRDNVDVKTLRYQGDRLSHKPSGEAWWRLAARYHLERSDADLTDIWQSQGKDSPLKERNEDIRSRPLFANHMKADALLHIHTNADASSAANGLRTYIHGRPEDHELASKVLCSARELIRTDDDFKSFSVSPVPHVASWHAENKLAQMPSVIVEVGFHTSPKDAEFLKKREFQVLAMRGVAKGYRLYRNKLPCEEFAINPTQQVQGQINRDTRMPFSFKGNPRFPVRVWSTRLDCTGIGCQEREYELSRQEDIGRLQIKYMCRSIQSSRIPNDEGAVIELQVKARDSDRVYAKPALYRVACPKKNQIETGRH
;
A
#
# COMPACT_ATOMS: atom_id res chain seq x y z
N MET A 1 -10.90 60.49 -24.70
CA MET A 1 -10.36 59.12 -24.85
C MET A 1 -9.15 59.02 -23.94
N LEU A 2 -9.31 58.45 -22.75
CA LEU A 2 -8.27 58.28 -21.73
C LEU A 2 -7.97 56.78 -21.61
N THR A 3 -6.74 56.41 -21.96
CA THR A 3 -6.19 55.06 -21.89
C THR A 3 -5.75 54.76 -20.45
N ALA A 4 -6.37 53.76 -19.82
CA ALA A 4 -5.94 53.24 -18.53
C ALA A 4 -4.89 52.14 -18.74
N ALA A 5 -3.67 52.37 -18.25
CA ALA A 5 -2.60 51.39 -18.18
C ALA A 5 -2.85 50.45 -16.98
N TYR A 6 -3.04 49.15 -17.26
CA TYR A 6 -3.06 48.11 -16.23
C TYR A 6 -1.62 47.80 -15.81
N THR A 7 -1.27 48.09 -14.56
CA THR A 7 -0.07 47.58 -13.91
C THR A 7 -0.33 46.16 -13.43
N CYS A 8 0.40 45.21 -14.00
CA CYS A 8 0.40 43.82 -13.57
C CYS A 8 1.37 43.67 -12.38
N THR A 9 0.86 43.48 -11.17
CA THR A 9 1.66 43.09 -10.01
C THR A 9 1.91 41.58 -10.05
N PRO A 10 3.16 41.10 -9.97
CA PRO A 10 3.43 39.68 -9.88
C PRO A 10 2.95 39.14 -8.52
N GLN A 11 2.09 38.12 -8.55
CA GLN A 11 1.75 37.32 -7.37
C GLN A 11 3.03 36.62 -6.87
N ALA A 12 3.47 36.99 -5.67
CA ALA A 12 4.49 36.23 -4.96
C ALA A 12 3.94 34.83 -4.69
N SER A 13 4.59 33.80 -5.24
CA SER A 13 4.35 32.42 -4.80
C SER A 13 4.71 32.35 -3.32
N ALA A 14 3.74 32.08 -2.45
CA ALA A 14 4.03 31.75 -1.07
C ALA A 14 4.97 30.53 -1.07
N GLN A 15 6.23 30.74 -0.68
CA GLN A 15 7.11 29.63 -0.37
C GLN A 15 6.49 28.89 0.82
N GLU A 16 6.01 27.67 0.59
CA GLU A 16 5.63 26.76 1.66
C GLU A 16 6.85 26.61 2.58
N LEU A 17 6.72 27.09 3.82
CA LEU A 17 7.72 26.86 4.85
C LEU A 17 7.91 25.34 5.01
N PRO A 18 9.16 24.85 5.14
CA PRO A 18 9.40 23.44 5.35
C PRO A 18 8.70 22.98 6.63
N LYS A 19 7.97 21.87 6.53
CA LYS A 19 7.29 21.24 7.66
C LYS A 19 8.36 20.79 8.68
N LYS A 20 8.00 20.76 9.96
CA LYS A 20 8.85 20.31 11.06
C LYS A 20 8.26 19.06 11.71
N THR A 21 9.09 18.14 12.15
CA THR A 21 8.68 17.08 13.08
C THR A 21 8.32 17.70 14.44
N ILE A 22 7.59 16.98 15.29
CA ILE A 22 7.15 17.49 16.61
C ILE A 22 8.36 17.84 17.49
N VAL A 23 9.47 17.08 17.38
CA VAL A 23 10.71 17.33 18.13
C VAL A 23 11.45 18.57 17.64
N GLU A 24 11.33 18.93 16.37
CA GLU A 24 11.96 20.12 15.77
C GLU A 24 11.18 21.41 16.02
N MET A 25 9.91 21.31 16.42
CA MET A 25 9.09 22.46 16.78
C MET A 25 9.60 23.12 18.07
N THR A 26 9.42 24.44 18.19
CA THR A 26 9.58 25.14 19.48
C THR A 26 8.42 24.81 20.42
N GLU A 27 8.55 25.12 21.71
CA GLU A 27 7.46 24.94 22.67
C GLU A 27 6.20 25.73 22.28
N ASP A 28 6.38 26.97 21.79
CA ASP A 28 5.27 27.81 21.32
C ASP A 28 4.61 27.25 20.05
N GLU A 29 5.39 26.72 19.11
CA GLU A 29 4.87 26.08 17.91
C GLU A 29 4.02 24.84 18.28
N ARG A 30 4.52 23.99 19.17
CA ARG A 30 3.76 22.82 19.68
C ARG A 30 2.50 23.25 20.41
N ALA A 31 2.59 24.24 21.31
CA ALA A 31 1.45 24.71 22.08
C ALA A 31 0.37 25.35 21.20
N ASN A 32 0.75 26.08 20.16
CA ASN A 32 -0.18 26.60 19.15
C ASN A 32 -0.88 25.47 18.39
N LEU A 33 -0.10 24.49 17.90
CA LEU A 33 -0.65 23.35 17.18
C LEU A 33 -1.64 22.55 18.02
N VAL A 34 -1.29 22.23 19.27
CA VAL A 34 -2.19 21.52 20.20
C VAL A 34 -3.46 22.31 20.46
N ARG A 35 -3.39 23.64 20.62
CA ARG A 35 -4.60 24.47 20.78
C ARG A 35 -5.51 24.43 19.55
N GLU A 36 -4.94 24.46 18.35
CA GLU A 36 -5.71 24.34 17.11
C GLU A 36 -6.36 22.96 16.98
N MET A 37 -5.61 21.90 17.29
CA MET A 37 -6.12 20.52 17.28
C MET A 37 -7.21 20.30 18.32
N GLN A 38 -7.04 20.82 19.53
CA GLN A 38 -8.05 20.76 20.60
C GLN A 38 -9.37 21.40 20.12
N ARG A 39 -9.31 22.60 19.52
CA ARG A 39 -10.51 23.25 18.97
C ARG A 39 -11.17 22.42 17.87
N ALA A 40 -10.38 21.78 17.00
CA ALA A 40 -10.91 20.93 15.95
C ALA A 40 -11.64 19.70 16.53
N VAL A 41 -11.06 19.07 17.55
CA VAL A 41 -11.67 17.94 18.28
C VAL A 41 -12.93 18.37 19.02
N ASP A 42 -12.89 19.47 19.77
CA ASP A 42 -14.06 20.01 20.49
C ASP A 42 -15.22 20.27 19.54
N ASN A 43 -14.94 20.88 18.38
CA ASN A 43 -15.96 21.11 17.35
C ASN A 43 -16.49 19.81 16.73
N ALA A 44 -15.63 18.80 16.57
CA ALA A 44 -16.00 17.52 15.98
C ALA A 44 -16.92 16.69 16.90
N ILE A 45 -16.79 16.82 18.22
CA ILE A 45 -17.59 16.05 19.19
C ILE A 45 -18.88 16.76 19.63
N ILE A 46 -19.02 18.07 19.38
CA ILE A 46 -20.25 18.81 19.72
C ILE A 46 -21.46 18.21 18.99
N GLY A 47 -22.43 17.74 19.78
CA GLY A 47 -23.69 17.20 19.28
C GLY A 47 -23.58 15.84 18.58
N ALA A 48 -22.39 15.23 18.58
CA ALA A 48 -22.16 13.92 17.99
C ALA A 48 -22.44 12.81 19.01
N HIS A 49 -23.16 11.77 18.57
CA HIS A 49 -23.47 10.59 19.38
C HIS A 49 -22.93 9.34 18.68
N PHE A 50 -21.88 8.75 19.24
CA PHE A 50 -21.20 7.58 18.67
C PHE A 50 -21.52 6.28 19.39
N PHE A 51 -21.71 6.34 20.71
CA PHE A 51 -21.90 5.16 21.55
C PHE A 51 -23.38 5.00 21.89
N SER A 52 -24.01 3.96 21.33
CA SER A 52 -25.44 3.71 21.48
C SER A 52 -25.87 3.44 22.93
N GLU A 53 -24.97 2.85 23.73
CA GLU A 53 -25.19 2.50 25.13
C GLU A 53 -24.63 3.55 26.12
N ASP A 54 -23.99 4.62 25.63
CA ASP A 54 -23.45 5.69 26.46
C ASP A 54 -23.77 7.09 25.89
N PRO A 55 -24.85 7.74 26.36
CA PRO A 55 -25.28 9.03 25.84
C PRO A 55 -24.52 10.22 26.43
N LEU A 56 -23.54 10.00 27.32
CA LEU A 56 -22.86 11.09 28.03
C LEU A 56 -21.93 11.90 27.11
N PRO A 57 -21.83 13.22 27.29
CA PRO A 57 -20.86 14.05 26.59
C PRO A 57 -19.44 13.50 26.74
N ILE A 58 -18.71 13.41 25.62
CA ILE A 58 -17.35 12.87 25.58
C ILE A 58 -16.37 14.03 25.77
N HIS A 59 -15.37 13.84 26.63
CA HIS A 59 -14.23 14.74 26.73
C HIS A 59 -13.01 14.11 26.09
N VAL A 60 -12.24 14.94 25.38
CA VAL A 60 -11.02 14.52 24.70
C VAL A 60 -9.95 15.58 24.91
N GLU A 61 -8.81 15.18 25.45
CA GLU A 61 -7.64 16.03 25.61
C GLU A 61 -6.60 15.70 24.53
N VAL A 62 -6.17 16.72 23.80
CA VAL A 62 -5.17 16.56 22.73
C VAL A 62 -3.78 16.90 23.26
N SER A 63 -2.80 16.07 22.91
CA SER A 63 -1.38 16.36 23.08
C SER A 63 -0.56 15.80 21.92
N VAL A 64 0.75 16.04 21.91
CA VAL A 64 1.69 15.55 20.89
C VAL A 64 2.88 14.90 21.55
N ASP A 65 3.37 13.80 20.98
CA ASP A 65 4.55 13.08 21.47
C ASP A 65 5.76 13.33 20.56
N PRO A 66 6.77 14.10 21.02
CA PRO A 66 7.96 14.37 20.23
C PRO A 66 8.83 13.12 19.98
N MET A 67 8.72 12.07 20.81
CA MET A 67 9.54 10.86 20.67
C MET A 67 9.03 9.92 19.58
N THR A 68 7.71 9.81 19.46
CA THR A 68 7.06 8.92 18.48
C THR A 68 6.50 9.66 17.27
N ASN A 69 6.52 10.99 17.29
CA ASN A 69 5.94 11.87 16.28
C ASN A 69 4.44 11.60 16.06
N LEU A 70 3.73 11.23 17.14
CA LEU A 70 2.30 10.91 17.18
C LEU A 70 1.48 12.08 17.76
N VAL A 71 0.23 12.19 17.32
CA VAL A 71 -0.81 12.96 18.01
C VAL A 71 -1.50 12.04 19.02
N LEU A 72 -1.61 12.47 20.27
CA LEU A 72 -2.25 11.70 21.33
C LEU A 72 -3.62 12.31 21.65
N LEU A 73 -4.66 11.47 21.70
CA LEU A 73 -5.98 11.85 22.17
C LEU A 73 -6.33 11.04 23.41
N ASN A 74 -6.40 11.71 24.55
CA ASN A 74 -6.84 11.10 25.81
C ASN A 74 -8.35 11.33 25.99
N VAL A 75 -9.12 10.25 25.89
CA VAL A 75 -10.58 10.24 26.01
C VAL A 75 -11.01 9.79 27.40
N ASP A 76 -12.29 9.99 27.73
CA ASP A 76 -12.86 9.55 29.02
C ASP A 76 -12.56 8.07 29.32
N GLU A 77 -12.09 7.78 30.54
CA GLU A 77 -11.74 6.42 31.01
C GLU A 77 -12.88 5.41 30.82
N ARG A 78 -14.13 5.87 30.99
CA ARG A 78 -15.36 5.07 30.84
C ARG A 78 -15.50 4.42 29.46
N LEU A 79 -14.88 4.99 28.41
CA LEU A 79 -14.92 4.48 27.04
C LEU A 79 -13.87 3.39 26.78
N GLY A 80 -12.96 3.15 27.73
CA GLY A 80 -11.91 2.14 27.59
C GLY A 80 -12.40 0.72 27.26
N PRO A 81 -13.49 0.19 27.85
CA PRO A 81 -14.07 -1.10 27.46
C PRO A 81 -14.51 -1.17 25.99
N ASP A 82 -14.78 -0.01 25.37
CA ASP A 82 -15.25 0.10 23.99
C ASP A 82 -14.14 0.38 22.98
N ALA A 83 -12.89 0.52 23.43
CA ALA A 83 -11.74 0.88 22.60
C ALA A 83 -11.55 0.05 21.32
N LEU A 84 -12.02 -1.20 21.30
CA LEU A 84 -11.90 -2.14 20.17
C LEU A 84 -13.26 -2.53 19.58
N THR A 85 -14.24 -1.63 19.68
CA THR A 85 -15.56 -1.78 19.06
C THR A 85 -15.64 -0.95 17.79
N SER A 86 -16.56 -1.32 16.91
CA SER A 86 -16.81 -0.57 15.68
C SER A 86 -17.32 0.85 15.94
N GLU A 87 -18.02 1.08 17.05
CA GLU A 87 -18.45 2.44 17.45
C GLU A 87 -17.25 3.32 17.79
N PHE A 88 -16.25 2.76 18.48
CA PHE A 88 -15.00 3.47 18.74
C PHE A 88 -14.18 3.69 17.46
N ASP A 89 -14.11 2.70 16.55
CA ASP A 89 -13.48 2.88 15.24
C ASP A 89 -14.14 4.03 14.46
N ASP A 90 -15.48 4.11 14.44
CA ASP A 90 -16.24 5.17 13.77
C ASP A 90 -15.98 6.55 14.44
N PHE A 91 -15.94 6.60 15.77
CA PHE A 91 -15.56 7.81 16.54
C PHE A 91 -14.13 8.26 16.26
N ALA A 92 -13.17 7.34 16.29
CA ALA A 92 -11.76 7.62 16.07
C ALA A 92 -11.50 8.09 14.63
N ALA A 93 -12.18 7.50 13.64
CA ALA A 93 -12.12 7.94 12.25
C ALA A 93 -12.66 9.37 12.08
N HIS A 94 -13.76 9.72 12.75
CA HIS A 94 -14.32 11.06 12.74
C HIS A 94 -13.34 12.11 13.29
N LEU A 95 -12.70 11.81 14.43
CA LEU A 95 -11.68 12.69 14.99
C LEU A 95 -10.42 12.78 14.12
N SER A 96 -9.99 11.65 13.53
CA SER A 96 -8.86 11.64 12.61
C SER A 96 -9.11 12.50 11.38
N SER A 97 -10.34 12.51 10.85
CA SER A 97 -10.73 13.37 9.73
C SER A 97 -10.70 14.85 10.12
N ALA A 98 -11.24 15.19 11.29
CA ALA A 98 -11.21 16.56 11.81
C ALA A 98 -9.77 17.09 12.03
N LEU A 99 -8.84 16.20 12.39
CA LEU A 99 -7.43 16.54 12.63
C LEU A 99 -6.55 16.51 11.37
N TRP A 100 -7.01 15.90 10.27
CA TRP A 100 -6.19 15.61 9.10
C TRP A 100 -5.38 16.81 8.58
N GLY A 101 -6.05 17.94 8.32
CA GLY A 101 -5.39 19.13 7.79
C GLY A 101 -4.35 19.75 8.73
N LEU A 102 -4.52 19.56 10.05
CA LEU A 102 -3.55 20.00 11.05
C LEU A 102 -2.37 19.03 11.14
N MET A 103 -2.65 17.73 11.07
CA MET A 103 -1.63 16.68 11.03
C MET A 103 -0.74 16.83 9.80
N GLU A 104 -1.29 17.22 8.65
CA GLU A 104 -0.51 17.47 7.43
C GLU A 104 0.56 18.56 7.59
N ARG A 105 0.50 19.41 8.62
CA ARG A 105 1.54 20.42 8.91
C ARG A 105 2.76 19.85 9.64
N ILE A 106 2.64 18.67 10.23
CA ILE A 106 3.71 17.98 10.94
C ILE A 106 4.50 17.14 9.93
N ASP A 107 5.80 17.37 9.84
CA ASP A 107 6.65 16.54 8.98
C ASP A 107 6.74 15.12 9.53
N GLY A 108 6.53 14.14 8.64
CA GLY A 108 6.60 12.73 8.97
C GLY A 108 5.64 12.25 10.07
N VAL A 109 4.52 12.94 10.33
CA VAL A 109 3.54 12.47 11.35
C VAL A 109 3.16 11.03 11.09
N THR A 110 3.25 10.21 12.13
CA THR A 110 3.05 8.76 12.00
C THR A 110 1.58 8.38 12.18
N GLY A 111 0.79 9.15 12.93
CA GLY A 111 -0.63 8.89 13.12
C GLY A 111 -1.18 9.43 14.43
N ILE A 112 -2.24 8.78 14.91
CA ILE A 112 -2.91 9.09 16.18
C ILE A 112 -2.72 7.89 17.14
N ASP A 113 -2.67 8.16 18.44
CA ASP A 113 -2.81 7.14 19.49
C ASP A 113 -3.87 7.58 20.50
N PHE A 114 -4.77 6.65 20.86
CA PHE A 114 -5.84 6.91 21.81
C PHE A 114 -5.49 6.36 23.19
N ARG A 115 -5.69 7.21 24.19
CA ARG A 115 -5.61 6.87 25.62
C ARG A 115 -6.97 7.05 26.26
N PHE A 116 -7.24 6.30 27.32
CA PHE A 116 -8.53 6.26 27.99
C PHE A 116 -8.25 6.50 29.48
N GLY A 117 -8.49 7.71 29.98
CA GLY A 117 -8.03 8.08 31.33
C GLY A 117 -6.53 7.86 31.54
N GLY A 118 -5.72 8.02 30.50
CA GLY A 118 -4.28 7.78 30.51
C GLY A 118 -3.83 6.33 30.23
N PHE A 119 -4.74 5.36 30.18
CA PHE A 119 -4.40 3.96 29.88
C PHE A 119 -4.53 3.63 28.38
N ASP A 120 -3.79 2.64 27.91
CA ASP A 120 -4.03 2.03 26.59
C ASP A 120 -5.20 1.03 26.64
N ALA A 121 -5.70 0.65 25.47
CA ALA A 121 -6.80 -0.29 25.35
C ALA A 121 -6.56 -1.67 26.03
N ASP A 122 -5.30 -2.11 26.26
CA ASP A 122 -5.01 -3.42 26.88
C ASP A 122 -5.23 -3.43 28.40
N HIS A 123 -5.35 -2.26 29.01
CA HIS A 123 -5.75 -2.12 30.41
C HIS A 123 -7.06 -2.87 30.70
N TRP A 124 -8.04 -2.79 29.78
CA TRP A 124 -9.36 -3.42 29.93
C TRP A 124 -9.36 -4.90 29.53
N PRO A 125 -9.82 -5.82 30.40
CA PRO A 125 -9.83 -7.26 30.12
C PRO A 125 -10.55 -7.68 28.83
N ILE A 126 -11.65 -7.01 28.46
CA ILE A 126 -12.42 -7.32 27.25
C ILE A 126 -11.64 -7.07 25.94
N ASN A 127 -10.67 -6.16 26.00
CA ASN A 127 -9.82 -5.78 24.89
C ASN A 127 -8.55 -6.63 24.81
N ARG A 128 -8.20 -7.32 25.91
CA ARG A 128 -7.02 -8.17 25.93
C ARG A 128 -7.17 -9.30 24.93
N ARG A 129 -6.04 -9.63 24.30
CA ARG A 129 -5.95 -10.77 23.41
C ARG A 129 -6.30 -12.04 24.19
N PRO A 130 -7.21 -12.90 23.69
CA PRO A 130 -7.43 -14.21 24.28
C PRO A 130 -6.10 -14.98 24.33
N GLU A 131 -5.82 -15.66 25.45
CA GLU A 131 -4.67 -16.55 25.52
C GLU A 131 -4.80 -17.63 24.44
N ALA A 132 -3.71 -17.89 23.72
CA ALA A 132 -3.68 -18.92 22.70
C ALA A 132 -4.04 -20.27 23.33
N SER A 133 -5.17 -20.86 22.93
CA SER A 133 -5.65 -22.13 23.49
C SER A 133 -4.54 -23.20 23.47
N ALA A 134 -4.48 -24.07 24.47
CA ALA A 134 -3.47 -25.15 24.56
C ALA A 134 -3.44 -26.04 23.29
N ARG A 135 -4.55 -26.08 22.53
CA ARG A 135 -4.68 -26.76 21.24
C ARG A 135 -3.87 -26.09 20.12
N SER A 136 -3.78 -24.76 20.11
CA SER A 136 -2.97 -23.98 19.16
C SER A 136 -1.46 -24.14 19.39
N GLN A 137 -1.04 -24.37 20.63
CA GLN A 137 0.37 -24.52 21.01
C GLN A 137 1.00 -25.82 20.46
N ARG A 138 0.19 -26.85 20.16
CA ARG A 138 0.66 -28.18 19.73
C ARG A 138 1.17 -28.29 18.28
N ARG A 139 1.00 -27.28 17.42
CA ARG A 139 1.64 -27.28 16.08
C ARG A 139 3.12 -26.91 16.20
N ARG A 140 3.98 -27.93 16.34
CA ARG A 140 5.45 -27.84 16.19
C ARG A 140 5.80 -27.24 14.82
N ARG A 141 6.65 -26.21 14.80
CA ARG A 141 7.26 -25.69 13.57
C ARG A 141 8.31 -26.70 13.10
N ASN A 142 8.00 -27.44 12.05
CA ASN A 142 8.97 -28.20 11.27
C ASN A 142 9.13 -27.54 9.87
N VAL A 143 10.38 -27.36 9.48
CA VAL A 143 11.04 -27.29 8.15
C VAL A 143 10.17 -27.00 6.90
N GLU A 144 10.62 -26.03 6.09
CA GLU A 144 10.18 -25.71 4.71
C GLU A 144 8.66 -25.72 4.44
N ARG A 145 7.86 -25.07 5.30
CA ARG A 145 6.47 -24.76 4.93
C ARG A 145 6.43 -23.54 4.01
N LYS A 146 5.54 -23.56 3.02
CA LYS A 146 5.20 -22.34 2.27
C LYS A 146 4.72 -21.26 3.25
N PRO A 147 5.05 -19.97 3.01
CA PRO A 147 4.54 -18.90 3.84
C PRO A 147 3.01 -18.87 3.77
N LEU A 148 2.36 -18.69 4.91
CA LEU A 148 0.90 -18.62 5.03
C LEU A 148 0.47 -17.17 5.24
N VAL A 149 -0.32 -16.63 4.32
CA VAL A 149 -0.99 -15.34 4.48
C VAL A 149 -2.48 -15.56 4.72
N VAL A 150 -3.01 -14.87 5.73
CA VAL A 150 -4.47 -14.73 5.85
C VAL A 150 -4.88 -13.45 5.14
N LEU A 151 -5.83 -13.60 4.22
CA LEU A 151 -6.40 -12.49 3.45
C LEU A 151 -7.79 -12.17 4.02
N SER A 152 -7.98 -10.92 4.40
CA SER A 152 -9.18 -10.43 5.09
C SER A 152 -9.87 -9.37 4.23
N PRO A 153 -10.84 -9.75 3.37
CA PRO A 153 -11.66 -8.77 2.66
C PRO A 153 -12.54 -8.02 3.66
N GLY A 154 -12.37 -6.71 3.79
CA GLY A 154 -13.03 -5.88 4.79
C GLY A 154 -14.55 -6.00 4.78
N HIS A 155 -15.18 -5.91 5.96
CA HIS A 155 -16.63 -5.87 6.14
C HIS A 155 -17.39 -7.10 5.59
N GLY A 156 -18.67 -6.91 5.25
CA GLY A 156 -19.64 -7.92 4.83
C GLY A 156 -20.93 -7.81 5.64
N LEU A 157 -22.02 -8.32 5.07
CA LEU A 157 -23.35 -8.27 5.69
C LEU A 157 -23.34 -8.95 7.07
N TYR A 158 -23.96 -8.28 8.05
CA TYR A 158 -24.13 -8.80 9.41
C TYR A 158 -25.56 -8.61 9.92
N PHE A 159 -25.96 -9.39 10.93
CA PHE A 159 -27.23 -9.25 11.60
C PHE A 159 -27.16 -8.19 12.71
N HIS A 160 -28.00 -7.17 12.62
CA HIS A 160 -28.06 -6.07 13.57
C HIS A 160 -29.10 -6.35 14.66
N HIS A 161 -28.70 -6.38 15.93
CA HIS A 161 -29.56 -6.85 17.02
C HIS A 161 -30.67 -5.88 17.45
N LYS A 162 -30.52 -4.56 17.24
CA LYS A 162 -31.60 -3.59 17.45
C LYS A 162 -32.67 -3.61 16.35
N TYR A 163 -32.26 -3.57 15.09
CA TYR A 163 -33.16 -3.51 13.94
C TYR A 163 -33.68 -4.88 13.47
N LYS A 164 -33.04 -5.96 13.93
CA LYS A 164 -33.40 -7.35 13.60
C LYS A 164 -33.35 -7.64 12.10
N ASP A 165 -32.37 -7.07 11.41
CA ASP A 165 -32.17 -7.22 9.96
C ASP A 165 -30.71 -7.51 9.60
N TRP A 166 -30.49 -7.91 8.35
CA TRP A 166 -29.18 -8.08 7.75
C TRP A 166 -28.80 -6.83 6.97
N ARG A 167 -27.62 -6.28 7.24
CA ARG A 167 -27.18 -5.03 6.61
C ARG A 167 -25.67 -5.00 6.37
N ALA A 168 -25.26 -4.16 5.43
CA ALA A 168 -23.86 -3.85 5.21
C ALA A 168 -23.29 -3.08 6.40
N GLN A 169 -21.97 -3.20 6.61
CA GLN A 169 -21.28 -2.43 7.64
C GLN A 169 -20.96 -1.00 7.18
N ARG A 170 -20.99 -0.75 5.87
CA ARG A 170 -20.69 0.55 5.26
C ARG A 170 -21.84 0.99 4.38
N GLU A 171 -21.91 2.31 4.18
CA GLU A 171 -22.88 2.92 3.28
C GLU A 171 -22.33 2.98 1.85
N PRO A 172 -23.18 2.86 0.83
CA PRO A 172 -22.75 3.01 -0.55
C PRO A 172 -22.41 4.47 -0.86
N ALA A 173 -21.28 4.72 -1.52
CA ALA A 173 -20.93 6.03 -2.06
C ALA A 173 -20.39 5.92 -3.47
N ASN A 174 -20.73 6.89 -4.33
CA ASN A 174 -20.29 6.94 -5.72
C ASN A 174 -20.50 5.62 -6.49
N GLY A 175 -21.55 4.85 -6.17
CA GLY A 175 -21.85 3.55 -6.79
C GLY A 175 -20.90 2.42 -6.38
N ILE A 176 -20.22 2.53 -5.24
CA ILE A 176 -19.41 1.49 -4.62
C ILE A 176 -19.97 1.22 -3.23
N LEU A 177 -20.17 -0.07 -2.92
CA LEU A 177 -20.34 -0.55 -1.56
C LEU A 177 -19.07 -1.28 -1.16
N GLU A 178 -18.43 -0.83 -0.08
CA GLU A 178 -17.17 -1.40 0.40
C GLU A 178 -17.29 -2.92 0.67
N ASP A 179 -18.35 -3.32 1.37
CA ASP A 179 -18.66 -4.73 1.68
C ASP A 179 -18.65 -5.65 0.45
N ASP A 180 -19.05 -5.14 -0.72
CA ASP A 180 -19.15 -5.91 -1.97
C ASP A 180 -17.87 -5.81 -2.84
N ILE A 181 -17.09 -4.72 -2.75
CA ILE A 181 -15.88 -4.55 -3.58
C ILE A 181 -14.63 -5.21 -2.97
N THR A 182 -14.52 -5.28 -1.64
CA THR A 182 -13.32 -5.84 -0.99
C THR A 182 -13.07 -7.32 -1.31
N PRO A 183 -14.09 -8.21 -1.48
CA PRO A 183 -13.85 -9.58 -1.95
C PRO A 183 -13.33 -9.63 -3.39
N VAL A 184 -13.72 -8.67 -4.24
CA VAL A 184 -13.23 -8.57 -5.63
C VAL A 184 -11.76 -8.20 -5.66
N LEU A 185 -11.38 -7.16 -4.91
CA LEU A 185 -9.99 -6.73 -4.75
C LEU A 185 -9.13 -7.88 -4.21
N SER A 186 -9.62 -8.54 -3.16
CA SER A 186 -8.96 -9.68 -2.54
C SER A 186 -8.81 -10.88 -3.50
N GLY A 187 -9.74 -11.08 -4.45
CA GLY A 187 -9.62 -12.08 -5.49
C GLY A 187 -8.39 -11.87 -6.40
N HIS A 188 -8.09 -10.62 -6.76
CA HIS A 188 -6.87 -10.30 -7.52
C HIS A 188 -5.60 -10.51 -6.68
N LEU A 189 -5.63 -10.12 -5.40
CA LEU A 189 -4.50 -10.31 -4.49
C LEU A 189 -4.21 -11.79 -4.23
N LEU A 190 -5.25 -12.60 -4.03
CA LEU A 190 -5.14 -14.05 -3.87
C LEU A 190 -4.34 -14.67 -5.03
N TRP A 191 -4.68 -14.31 -6.26
CA TRP A 191 -4.00 -14.83 -7.45
C TRP A 191 -2.52 -14.42 -7.47
N GLU A 192 -2.19 -13.16 -7.17
CA GLU A 192 -0.80 -12.69 -7.16
C GLU A 192 0.04 -13.33 -6.04
N LEU A 193 -0.54 -13.53 -4.85
CA LEU A 193 0.13 -14.23 -3.74
C LEU A 193 0.40 -15.70 -4.08
N GLN A 194 -0.57 -16.40 -4.67
CA GLN A 194 -0.40 -17.79 -5.09
C GLN A 194 0.68 -17.95 -6.17
N ARG A 195 0.78 -17.00 -7.10
CA ARG A 195 1.88 -16.95 -8.08
C ARG A 195 3.25 -16.82 -7.44
N ASP A 196 3.33 -16.13 -6.31
CA ASP A 196 4.56 -16.00 -5.51
C ASP A 196 4.79 -17.21 -4.57
N ASN A 197 4.08 -18.33 -4.80
CA ASN A 197 4.17 -19.58 -4.03
C ASN A 197 3.84 -19.40 -2.53
N VAL A 198 2.84 -18.56 -2.24
CA VAL A 198 2.29 -18.32 -0.90
C VAL A 198 1.04 -19.18 -0.71
N ASP A 199 0.92 -19.83 0.44
CA ASP A 199 -0.35 -20.43 0.87
C ASP A 199 -1.26 -19.33 1.38
N VAL A 200 -2.49 -19.26 0.89
CA VAL A 200 -3.42 -18.18 1.25
C VAL A 200 -4.72 -18.77 1.80
N LYS A 201 -5.14 -18.28 2.97
CA LYS A 201 -6.47 -18.54 3.52
C LYS A 201 -7.26 -17.22 3.49
N THR A 202 -8.26 -17.14 2.62
CA THR A 202 -9.17 -15.98 2.59
C THR A 202 -10.36 -16.20 3.51
N LEU A 203 -10.77 -15.13 4.20
CA LEU A 203 -11.89 -15.13 5.15
C LEU A 203 -13.25 -14.91 4.47
N ARG A 204 -13.26 -14.37 3.26
CA ARG A 204 -14.46 -14.24 2.40
C ARG A 204 -14.10 -14.62 0.96
N TYR A 205 -15.02 -15.25 0.24
CA TYR A 205 -14.81 -15.73 -1.14
C TYR A 205 -15.82 -15.13 -2.10
N GLN A 206 -15.37 -14.36 -3.11
CA GLN A 206 -16.24 -13.77 -4.14
C GLN A 206 -17.06 -14.81 -4.93
N GLY A 207 -16.54 -16.04 -5.06
CA GLY A 207 -17.16 -17.10 -5.87
C GLY A 207 -18.29 -17.87 -5.20
N ASP A 208 -18.50 -17.73 -3.88
CA ASP A 208 -19.53 -18.52 -3.18
C ASP A 208 -20.92 -17.92 -3.39
N ARG A 209 -21.60 -18.43 -4.41
CA ARG A 209 -22.96 -18.04 -4.80
C ARG A 209 -24.05 -18.83 -4.10
N LEU A 210 -23.70 -19.73 -3.18
CA LEU A 210 -24.70 -20.43 -2.38
C LEU A 210 -25.44 -19.40 -1.50
N SER A 211 -26.71 -19.66 -1.23
CA SER A 211 -27.51 -18.80 -0.35
C SER A 211 -27.31 -19.19 1.12
N HIS A 212 -27.13 -18.20 1.98
CA HIS A 212 -27.17 -18.32 3.42
C HIS A 212 -28.61 -18.22 3.92
N LYS A 213 -29.17 -19.33 4.42
CA LYS A 213 -30.59 -19.43 4.76
C LYS A 213 -31.09 -18.34 5.73
N PRO A 214 -30.40 -18.02 6.85
CA PRO A 214 -30.86 -16.97 7.77
C PRO A 214 -30.96 -15.57 7.17
N SER A 215 -30.12 -15.23 6.19
CA SER A 215 -30.13 -13.89 5.56
C SER A 215 -30.85 -13.85 4.22
N GLY A 216 -30.99 -15.00 3.54
CA GLY A 216 -31.42 -15.09 2.14
C GLY A 216 -30.35 -14.65 1.14
N GLU A 217 -29.22 -14.10 1.61
CA GLU A 217 -28.16 -13.51 0.79
C GLU A 217 -27.14 -14.54 0.32
N ALA A 218 -26.39 -14.21 -0.73
CA ALA A 218 -25.30 -15.06 -1.19
C ALA A 218 -24.13 -15.03 -0.18
N TRP A 219 -23.50 -16.18 0.06
CA TRP A 219 -22.41 -16.33 1.03
C TRP A 219 -21.27 -15.35 0.81
N TRP A 220 -20.90 -15.03 -0.45
CA TRP A 220 -19.84 -14.07 -0.74
C TRP A 220 -20.05 -12.66 -0.17
N ARG A 221 -21.31 -12.28 0.10
CA ARG A 221 -21.68 -10.98 0.68
C ARG A 221 -21.57 -10.95 2.19
N LEU A 222 -21.52 -12.10 2.86
CA LEU A 222 -21.53 -12.15 4.31
C LEU A 222 -20.18 -11.78 4.92
N ALA A 223 -20.24 -11.25 6.14
CA ALA A 223 -19.06 -10.96 6.93
C ALA A 223 -18.23 -12.22 7.23
N ALA A 224 -16.93 -12.04 7.50
CA ALA A 224 -15.98 -13.12 7.75
C ALA A 224 -16.43 -14.04 8.90
N ARG A 225 -17.07 -13.52 9.95
CA ARG A 225 -17.54 -14.36 11.07
C ARG A 225 -18.44 -15.51 10.64
N TYR A 226 -19.34 -15.31 9.68
CA TYR A 226 -20.26 -16.38 9.24
C TYR A 226 -19.54 -17.44 8.42
N HIS A 227 -18.53 -17.05 7.64
CA HIS A 227 -17.68 -18.01 6.95
C HIS A 227 -16.92 -18.89 7.95
N LEU A 228 -16.42 -18.30 9.04
CA LEU A 228 -15.76 -19.02 10.12
C LEU A 228 -16.72 -19.90 10.91
N GLU A 229 -17.91 -19.41 11.24
CA GLU A 229 -18.99 -20.20 11.86
C GLU A 229 -19.31 -21.43 11.01
N ARG A 230 -19.40 -21.29 9.68
CA ARG A 230 -19.66 -22.41 8.76
C ARG A 230 -18.49 -23.38 8.65
N SER A 231 -17.25 -22.88 8.51
CA SER A 231 -16.09 -23.73 8.23
C SER A 231 -15.47 -24.36 9.48
N ASP A 232 -15.60 -23.70 10.64
CA ASP A 232 -14.90 -24.03 11.88
C ASP A 232 -15.83 -23.72 13.09
N ALA A 233 -17.02 -24.33 13.10
CA ALA A 233 -18.09 -24.08 14.08
C ALA A 233 -17.63 -24.18 15.55
N ASP A 234 -16.66 -25.05 15.86
CA ASP A 234 -16.15 -25.22 17.23
C ASP A 234 -15.26 -24.06 17.71
N LEU A 235 -14.84 -23.14 16.82
CA LEU A 235 -13.98 -22.00 17.15
C LEU A 235 -14.78 -20.78 17.65
N THR A 236 -15.73 -21.01 18.57
CA THR A 236 -16.59 -19.94 19.14
C THR A 236 -15.79 -18.81 19.77
N ASP A 237 -14.64 -19.12 20.39
CA ASP A 237 -13.74 -18.11 20.97
C ASP A 237 -13.08 -17.18 19.92
N ILE A 238 -13.29 -17.46 18.63
CA ILE A 238 -12.80 -16.66 17.49
C ILE A 238 -13.98 -15.92 16.83
N TRP A 239 -14.96 -16.64 16.29
CA TRP A 239 -16.04 -16.04 15.51
C TRP A 239 -17.18 -15.47 16.37
N GLN A 240 -17.22 -15.82 17.66
CA GLN A 240 -18.13 -15.29 18.69
C GLN A 240 -17.33 -14.76 19.90
N SER A 241 -16.20 -14.11 19.62
CA SER A 241 -15.18 -13.77 20.62
C SER A 241 -15.55 -12.66 21.59
N GLN A 242 -16.72 -12.01 21.43
CA GLN A 242 -17.21 -11.01 22.37
C GLN A 242 -18.46 -11.52 23.10
N GLY A 243 -18.40 -11.50 24.43
CA GLY A 243 -19.55 -11.75 25.30
C GLY A 243 -20.41 -10.51 25.56
N LYS A 244 -20.10 -9.35 24.97
CA LYS A 244 -20.87 -8.11 25.15
C LYS A 244 -22.17 -8.22 24.36
N ASP A 245 -23.30 -8.08 25.08
CA ASP A 245 -24.59 -7.92 24.43
C ASP A 245 -24.72 -6.48 23.95
N SER A 246 -24.82 -6.27 22.64
CA SER A 246 -24.99 -4.96 22.03
C SER A 246 -25.68 -5.07 20.67
N PRO A 247 -26.31 -3.99 20.17
CA PRO A 247 -26.89 -3.95 18.84
C PRO A 247 -25.92 -4.35 17.71
N LEU A 248 -24.63 -4.08 17.91
CA LEU A 248 -23.54 -4.25 16.94
C LEU A 248 -22.65 -5.46 17.25
N LYS A 249 -23.07 -6.34 18.17
CA LYS A 249 -22.29 -7.51 18.60
C LYS A 249 -21.68 -8.28 17.43
N GLU A 250 -22.46 -8.59 16.40
CA GLU A 250 -21.99 -9.38 15.26
C GLU A 250 -21.05 -8.60 14.33
N ARG A 251 -21.17 -7.27 14.24
CA ARG A 251 -20.18 -6.42 13.55
C ARG A 251 -18.85 -6.44 14.31
N ASN A 252 -18.88 -6.30 15.63
CA ASN A 252 -17.67 -6.34 16.47
C ASN A 252 -17.00 -7.72 16.45
N GLU A 253 -17.77 -8.80 16.51
CA GLU A 253 -17.28 -10.17 16.37
C GLU A 253 -16.65 -10.41 15.00
N ASP A 254 -17.21 -9.86 13.92
CA ASP A 254 -16.61 -9.94 12.58
C ASP A 254 -15.21 -9.34 12.57
N ILE A 255 -15.07 -8.08 13.00
CA ILE A 255 -13.79 -7.35 13.05
C ILE A 255 -12.76 -8.14 13.87
N ARG A 256 -13.13 -8.65 15.05
CA ARG A 256 -12.21 -9.37 15.94
C ARG A 256 -11.86 -10.76 15.47
N SER A 257 -12.79 -11.46 14.83
CA SER A 257 -12.56 -12.84 14.37
C SER A 257 -11.41 -12.94 13.36
N ARG A 258 -11.17 -11.88 12.58
CA ARG A 258 -10.15 -11.83 11.51
C ARG A 258 -8.73 -12.03 12.05
N PRO A 259 -8.20 -11.18 12.95
CA PRO A 259 -6.89 -11.40 13.55
C PRO A 259 -6.84 -12.62 14.47
N LEU A 260 -7.92 -12.93 15.20
CA LEU A 260 -7.95 -14.12 16.07
C LEU A 260 -7.81 -15.42 15.28
N PHE A 261 -8.46 -15.50 14.12
CA PHE A 261 -8.30 -16.63 13.20
C PHE A 261 -6.89 -16.68 12.60
N ALA A 262 -6.32 -15.53 12.21
CA ALA A 262 -4.94 -15.48 11.71
C ALA A 262 -3.93 -15.97 12.77
N ASN A 263 -4.15 -15.61 14.04
CA ASN A 263 -3.35 -16.09 15.17
C ASN A 263 -3.47 -17.61 15.32
N HIS A 264 -4.70 -18.14 15.29
CA HIS A 264 -4.98 -19.58 15.36
C HIS A 264 -4.23 -20.36 14.26
N MET A 265 -4.22 -19.81 13.05
CA MET A 265 -3.53 -20.41 11.90
C MET A 265 -2.01 -20.28 11.95
N LYS A 266 -1.47 -19.47 12.87
CA LYS A 266 -0.05 -19.08 12.93
C LYS A 266 0.42 -18.54 11.57
N ALA A 267 -0.37 -17.64 11.01
CA ALA A 267 -0.08 -16.97 9.74
C ALA A 267 1.24 -16.18 9.84
N ASP A 268 1.96 -16.07 8.74
CA ASP A 268 3.20 -15.31 8.63
C ASP A 268 2.92 -13.83 8.32
N ALA A 269 1.74 -13.49 7.78
CA ALA A 269 1.21 -12.13 7.71
C ALA A 269 -0.33 -12.12 7.59
N LEU A 270 -0.93 -10.99 7.94
CA LEU A 270 -2.36 -10.71 7.79
C LEU A 270 -2.56 -9.44 6.94
N LEU A 271 -3.29 -9.57 5.83
CA LEU A 271 -3.57 -8.46 4.92
C LEU A 271 -5.08 -8.19 4.92
N HIS A 272 -5.48 -7.03 5.41
CA HIS A 272 -6.86 -6.55 5.32
C HIS A 272 -7.00 -5.65 4.11
N ILE A 273 -8.03 -5.88 3.29
CA ILE A 273 -8.28 -5.10 2.07
C ILE A 273 -9.58 -4.34 2.23
N HIS A 274 -9.50 -3.02 2.19
CA HIS A 274 -10.59 -2.08 2.42
C HIS A 274 -10.63 -1.00 1.34
N THR A 275 -11.68 -0.19 1.37
CA THR A 275 -11.73 1.09 0.66
C THR A 275 -12.18 2.17 1.62
N ASN A 276 -11.56 3.34 1.57
CA ASN A 276 -11.74 4.32 2.63
C ASN A 276 -12.95 5.23 2.38
N ALA A 277 -13.41 5.87 3.44
CA ALA A 277 -14.42 6.90 3.42
C ALA A 277 -13.96 8.08 4.24
N ASP A 278 -14.28 9.28 3.77
CA ASP A 278 -14.09 10.53 4.50
C ASP A 278 -15.26 11.47 4.19
N ALA A 279 -15.60 12.34 5.15
CA ALA A 279 -16.62 13.36 4.98
C ALA A 279 -16.25 14.36 3.86
N SER A 280 -14.95 14.61 3.67
CA SER A 280 -14.42 15.39 2.57
C SER A 280 -14.24 14.52 1.33
N SER A 281 -14.95 14.86 0.25
CA SER A 281 -14.77 14.24 -1.06
C SER A 281 -13.39 14.49 -1.70
N ALA A 282 -12.58 15.39 -1.10
CA ALA A 282 -11.22 15.68 -1.53
C ALA A 282 -10.21 14.66 -0.99
N ALA A 283 -10.51 13.93 0.09
CA ALA A 283 -9.65 12.89 0.60
C ALA A 283 -9.45 11.80 -0.46
N ASN A 284 -8.22 11.40 -0.74
CA ASN A 284 -7.92 10.48 -1.83
C ASN A 284 -6.66 9.65 -1.58
N GLY A 285 -6.45 8.68 -2.47
CA GLY A 285 -5.26 7.86 -2.58
C GLY A 285 -5.26 6.60 -1.73
N LEU A 286 -4.39 5.66 -2.11
CA LEU A 286 -4.13 4.44 -1.34
C LEU A 286 -3.29 4.76 -0.11
N ARG A 287 -3.69 4.20 1.03
CA ARG A 287 -2.94 4.29 2.29
C ARG A 287 -3.00 2.98 3.06
N THR A 288 -2.16 2.87 4.08
CA THR A 288 -2.11 1.70 4.95
C THR A 288 -2.23 2.10 6.40
N TYR A 289 -3.02 1.37 7.19
CA TYR A 289 -3.10 1.51 8.63
C TYR A 289 -2.47 0.32 9.34
N ILE A 290 -1.73 0.58 10.42
CA ILE A 290 -1.00 -0.40 11.22
C ILE A 290 -1.19 -0.15 12.72
N HIS A 291 -0.93 -1.17 13.55
CA HIS A 291 -0.92 -0.99 15.00
C HIS A 291 0.33 -0.23 15.49
N GLY A 292 1.44 -0.31 14.75
CA GLY A 292 2.69 0.43 15.03
C GLY A 292 3.90 -0.43 15.38
N ARG A 293 3.82 -1.77 15.25
CA ARG A 293 4.98 -2.65 15.46
C ARG A 293 6.01 -2.46 14.33
N PRO A 294 7.33 -2.63 14.60
CA PRO A 294 8.36 -2.49 13.56
C PRO A 294 8.10 -3.36 12.32
N GLU A 295 7.64 -4.61 12.51
CA GLU A 295 7.34 -5.50 11.38
C GLU A 295 6.08 -5.08 10.60
N ASP A 296 5.06 -4.52 11.26
CA ASP A 296 3.89 -3.95 10.57
C ASP A 296 4.33 -2.78 9.69
N HIS A 297 5.17 -1.90 10.24
CA HIS A 297 5.71 -0.74 9.55
C HIS A 297 6.55 -1.13 8.34
N GLU A 298 7.42 -2.13 8.48
CA GLU A 298 8.22 -2.64 7.37
C GLU A 298 7.31 -3.19 6.26
N LEU A 299 6.37 -4.08 6.58
CA LEU A 299 5.43 -4.65 5.61
C LEU A 299 4.61 -3.57 4.90
N ALA A 300 4.00 -2.66 5.65
CA ALA A 300 3.18 -1.57 5.10
C ALA A 300 4.00 -0.64 4.19
N SER A 301 5.24 -0.32 4.57
CA SER A 301 6.14 0.49 3.75
C SER A 301 6.45 -0.15 2.40
N LYS A 302 6.69 -1.47 2.38
CA LYS A 302 6.89 -2.22 1.11
C LYS A 302 5.62 -2.25 0.27
N VAL A 303 4.44 -2.38 0.90
CA VAL A 303 3.14 -2.32 0.22
C VAL A 303 2.93 -0.97 -0.45
N LEU A 304 3.09 0.15 0.28
CA LEU A 304 2.93 1.50 -0.27
C LEU A 304 3.91 1.76 -1.42
N CYS A 305 5.18 1.42 -1.24
CA CYS A 305 6.20 1.62 -2.25
C CYS A 305 5.93 0.83 -3.54
N SER A 306 5.56 -0.45 -3.39
CA SER A 306 5.25 -1.33 -4.52
C SER A 306 3.94 -0.96 -5.21
N ALA A 307 2.89 -0.60 -4.45
CA ALA A 307 1.64 -0.12 -5.03
C ALA A 307 1.85 1.14 -5.87
N ARG A 308 2.67 2.09 -5.39
CA ARG A 308 3.03 3.29 -6.16
C ARG A 308 3.73 2.97 -7.48
N GLU A 309 4.69 2.06 -7.45
CA GLU A 309 5.41 1.64 -8.66
C GLU A 309 4.46 0.97 -9.67
N LEU A 310 3.61 0.04 -9.22
CA LEU A 310 2.76 -0.76 -10.09
C LEU A 310 1.58 0.03 -10.65
N ILE A 311 0.88 0.82 -9.83
CA ILE A 311 -0.25 1.65 -10.30
C ILE A 311 0.22 2.62 -11.38
N ARG A 312 1.40 3.22 -11.23
CA ARG A 312 1.96 4.20 -12.18
C ARG A 312 2.51 3.60 -13.47
N THR A 313 2.44 2.29 -13.65
CA THR A 313 2.77 1.65 -14.95
C THR A 313 1.72 1.91 -16.03
N ASP A 314 0.52 2.32 -15.62
CA ASP A 314 -0.55 2.76 -16.51
C ASP A 314 -0.67 4.28 -16.45
N ASP A 315 -0.65 4.93 -17.62
CA ASP A 315 -0.71 6.39 -17.71
C ASP A 315 -2.07 6.94 -17.20
N ASP A 316 -3.15 6.15 -17.28
CA ASP A 316 -4.47 6.51 -16.75
C ASP A 316 -4.44 6.73 -15.23
N PHE A 317 -3.52 6.07 -14.51
CA PHE A 317 -3.46 6.08 -13.05
C PHE A 317 -2.23 6.83 -12.51
N LYS A 318 -1.46 7.48 -13.39
CA LYS A 318 -0.24 8.19 -13.00
C LYS A 318 -0.45 9.29 -11.95
N SER A 319 -1.64 9.91 -11.98
CA SER A 319 -2.05 10.94 -11.02
C SER A 319 -2.66 10.41 -9.72
N PHE A 320 -2.81 9.09 -9.59
CA PHE A 320 -3.33 8.48 -8.37
C PHE A 320 -2.33 8.61 -7.22
N SER A 321 -2.82 9.05 -6.07
CA SER A 321 -1.99 9.27 -4.88
C SER A 321 -1.77 7.97 -4.11
N VAL A 322 -0.56 7.77 -3.62
CA VAL A 322 -0.22 6.66 -2.71
C VAL A 322 0.59 7.26 -1.57
N SER A 323 0.10 7.08 -0.35
CA SER A 323 0.71 7.67 0.85
C SER A 323 2.22 7.36 0.93
N PRO A 324 3.06 8.32 1.36
CA PRO A 324 4.51 8.12 1.46
C PRO A 324 4.91 7.18 2.59
N VAL A 325 4.13 7.12 3.66
CA VAL A 325 4.41 6.38 4.90
C VAL A 325 3.16 5.66 5.41
N PRO A 326 3.31 4.58 6.19
CA PRO A 326 2.19 3.95 6.89
C PRO A 326 1.58 4.88 7.96
N HIS A 327 0.28 4.74 8.19
CA HIS A 327 -0.45 5.45 9.25
C HIS A 327 -0.59 4.53 10.47
N VAL A 328 -0.16 5.00 11.63
CA VAL A 328 -0.37 4.33 12.92
C VAL A 328 -1.79 4.62 13.38
N ALA A 329 -2.57 3.56 13.53
CA ALA A 329 -3.90 3.55 14.12
C ALA A 329 -3.98 2.37 15.10
N SER A 330 -3.47 2.60 16.31
CA SER A 330 -3.28 1.59 17.35
C SER A 330 -4.60 0.97 17.85
N TRP A 331 -5.73 1.64 17.61
CA TRP A 331 -7.07 1.27 18.07
C TRP A 331 -7.81 0.29 17.15
N HIS A 332 -7.40 0.13 15.89
CA HIS A 332 -8.06 -0.82 14.99
C HIS A 332 -7.89 -2.25 15.50
N ALA A 333 -9.01 -2.86 15.90
CA ALA A 333 -9.00 -4.21 16.47
C ALA A 333 -8.41 -5.25 15.49
N GLU A 334 -8.63 -5.04 14.19
CA GLU A 334 -8.06 -5.84 13.09
C GLU A 334 -6.53 -5.97 13.15
N ASN A 335 -5.82 -4.87 13.44
CA ASN A 335 -4.36 -4.90 13.59
C ASN A 335 -3.93 -5.16 15.03
N LYS A 336 -4.59 -4.56 16.02
CA LYS A 336 -4.20 -4.66 17.43
C LYS A 336 -4.23 -6.09 17.95
N LEU A 337 -5.18 -6.91 17.52
CA LEU A 337 -5.30 -8.29 18.00
C LEU A 337 -4.39 -9.27 17.24
N ALA A 338 -3.74 -8.86 16.15
CA ALA A 338 -2.84 -9.72 15.38
C ALA A 338 -1.53 -10.00 16.14
N GLN A 339 -0.98 -11.20 15.99
CA GLN A 339 0.31 -11.63 16.58
C GLN A 339 1.43 -11.80 15.53
N MET A 340 1.10 -11.51 14.28
CA MET A 340 2.01 -11.47 13.13
C MET A 340 1.94 -10.07 12.50
N PRO A 341 2.83 -9.73 11.56
CA PRO A 341 2.73 -8.52 10.76
C PRO A 341 1.34 -8.38 10.15
N SER A 342 0.67 -7.26 10.43
CA SER A 342 -0.70 -7.00 10.03
C SER A 342 -0.84 -5.60 9.44
N VAL A 343 -1.51 -5.50 8.31
CA VAL A 343 -1.72 -4.23 7.59
C VAL A 343 -3.14 -4.17 7.06
N ILE A 344 -3.80 -3.04 7.32
CA ILE A 344 -5.00 -2.63 6.61
C ILE A 344 -4.57 -1.81 5.39
N VAL A 345 -4.98 -2.24 4.20
CA VAL A 345 -4.73 -1.55 2.95
C VAL A 345 -6.04 -0.92 2.49
N GLU A 346 -6.11 0.41 2.60
CA GLU A 346 -7.18 1.21 2.05
C GLU A 346 -6.85 1.55 0.60
N VAL A 347 -7.52 0.88 -0.35
CA VAL A 347 -7.11 0.90 -1.77
C VAL A 347 -7.40 2.25 -2.46
N GLY A 348 -8.33 3.03 -1.91
CA GLY A 348 -8.71 4.37 -2.35
C GLY A 348 -9.98 4.83 -1.63
N PHE A 349 -10.35 6.11 -1.74
CA PHE A 349 -11.53 6.66 -1.07
C PHE A 349 -12.78 6.48 -1.93
N HIS A 350 -13.70 5.58 -1.56
CA HIS A 350 -14.94 5.40 -2.32
C HIS A 350 -15.89 6.62 -2.17
N THR A 351 -15.72 7.47 -1.17
CA THR A 351 -16.42 8.78 -1.06
C THR A 351 -15.81 9.86 -1.96
N SER A 352 -14.59 9.68 -2.45
CA SER A 352 -14.01 10.57 -3.47
C SER A 352 -14.46 10.14 -4.86
N PRO A 353 -15.12 11.01 -5.65
CA PRO A 353 -15.55 10.66 -7.00
C PRO A 353 -14.40 10.20 -7.90
N LYS A 354 -13.22 10.82 -7.77
CA LYS A 354 -12.03 10.50 -8.56
C LYS A 354 -11.49 9.10 -8.25
N ASP A 355 -11.33 8.77 -6.97
CA ASP A 355 -10.86 7.44 -6.58
C ASP A 355 -11.92 6.38 -6.90
N ALA A 356 -13.21 6.70 -6.74
CA ALA A 356 -14.30 5.79 -7.09
C ALA A 356 -14.30 5.43 -8.59
N GLU A 357 -13.97 6.37 -9.48
CA GLU A 357 -13.79 6.07 -10.92
C GLU A 357 -12.65 5.06 -11.14
N PHE A 358 -11.53 5.20 -10.43
CA PHE A 358 -10.43 4.23 -10.52
C PHE A 358 -10.77 2.88 -9.89
N LEU A 359 -11.39 2.86 -8.72
CA LEU A 359 -11.79 1.64 -8.02
C LEU A 359 -12.73 0.76 -8.86
N LYS A 360 -13.53 1.34 -9.75
CA LYS A 360 -14.40 0.60 -10.68
C LYS A 360 -13.64 -0.02 -11.86
N LYS A 361 -12.43 0.46 -12.19
CA LYS A 361 -11.63 -0.05 -13.30
C LYS A 361 -10.88 -1.32 -12.89
N ARG A 362 -11.11 -2.41 -13.62
CA ARG A 362 -10.47 -3.70 -13.35
C ARG A 362 -8.94 -3.61 -13.42
N GLU A 363 -8.41 -2.83 -14.35
CA GLU A 363 -6.99 -2.61 -14.56
C GLU A 363 -6.34 -1.99 -13.31
N PHE A 364 -6.99 -0.97 -12.73
CA PHE A 364 -6.55 -0.35 -11.49
C PHE A 364 -6.55 -1.36 -10.33
N GLN A 365 -7.64 -2.11 -10.15
CA GLN A 365 -7.74 -3.14 -9.11
C GLN A 365 -6.60 -4.16 -9.20
N VAL A 366 -6.30 -4.64 -10.42
CA VAL A 366 -5.21 -5.60 -10.65
C VAL A 366 -3.85 -4.99 -10.32
N LEU A 367 -3.59 -3.76 -10.77
CA LEU A 367 -2.30 -3.09 -10.51
C LEU A 367 -2.09 -2.79 -9.02
N ALA A 368 -3.14 -2.30 -8.33
CA ALA A 368 -3.08 -2.05 -6.89
C ALA A 368 -2.78 -3.35 -6.12
N MET A 369 -3.51 -4.44 -6.41
CA MET A 369 -3.34 -5.71 -5.71
C MET A 369 -2.02 -6.42 -6.06
N ARG A 370 -1.53 -6.28 -7.29
CA ARG A 370 -0.16 -6.69 -7.66
C ARG A 370 0.90 -5.91 -6.88
N GLY A 371 0.67 -4.62 -6.66
CA GLY A 371 1.48 -3.79 -5.78
C GLY A 371 1.52 -4.32 -4.35
N VAL A 372 0.37 -4.65 -3.77
CA VAL A 372 0.28 -5.26 -2.42
C VAL A 372 1.04 -6.58 -2.37
N ALA A 373 0.86 -7.48 -3.35
CA ALA A 373 1.56 -8.75 -3.42
C ALA A 373 3.09 -8.58 -3.55
N LYS A 374 3.55 -7.66 -4.41
CA LYS A 374 4.97 -7.31 -4.51
C LYS A 374 5.50 -6.78 -3.17
N GLY A 375 4.73 -5.93 -2.48
CA GLY A 375 5.08 -5.44 -1.16
C GLY A 375 5.33 -6.57 -0.16
N TYR A 376 4.41 -7.53 -0.07
CA TYR A 376 4.59 -8.71 0.77
C TYR A 376 5.80 -9.57 0.35
N ARG A 377 6.02 -9.77 -0.96
CA ARG A 377 7.20 -10.48 -1.48
C ARG A 377 8.50 -9.80 -1.08
N LEU A 378 8.58 -8.47 -1.14
CA LEU A 378 9.77 -7.73 -0.71
C LEU A 378 10.00 -7.88 0.80
N TYR A 379 8.94 -7.74 1.60
CA TYR A 379 8.98 -7.93 3.04
C TYR A 379 9.49 -9.34 3.42
N ARG A 380 8.84 -10.39 2.92
CA ARG A 380 9.19 -11.78 3.28
C ARG A 380 10.62 -12.16 2.86
N ASN A 381 11.10 -11.62 1.74
CA ASN A 381 12.43 -11.91 1.20
C ASN A 381 13.49 -10.93 1.74
N LYS A 382 13.13 -9.98 2.63
CA LYS A 382 14.01 -8.95 3.19
C LYS A 382 14.70 -8.10 2.12
N LEU A 383 13.97 -7.79 1.05
CA LEU A 383 14.47 -7.02 -0.08
C LEU A 383 14.17 -5.52 0.11
N PRO A 384 15.09 -4.61 -0.27
CA PRO A 384 14.83 -3.17 -0.23
C PRO A 384 13.69 -2.81 -1.19
N CYS A 385 12.99 -1.70 -0.93
CA CYS A 385 12.19 -1.09 -1.99
C CYS A 385 13.10 -0.11 -2.71
N GLU A 386 13.46 -0.41 -3.95
CA GLU A 386 14.36 0.40 -4.76
C GLU A 386 13.80 0.52 -6.18
N GLU A 387 14.02 1.69 -6.77
CA GLU A 387 13.64 1.98 -8.16
C GLU A 387 14.30 0.95 -9.09
N PHE A 388 13.48 0.32 -9.95
CA PHE A 388 13.99 -0.51 -11.04
C PHE A 388 14.78 0.37 -12.02
N ALA A 389 16.08 0.15 -12.11
CA ALA A 389 16.98 1.00 -12.89
C ALA A 389 18.15 0.20 -13.47
N ILE A 390 18.45 0.42 -14.74
CA ILE A 390 19.63 -0.17 -15.37
C ILE A 390 20.87 0.55 -14.86
N ASN A 391 21.89 -0.20 -14.46
CA ASN A 391 23.16 0.39 -14.06
C ASN A 391 23.92 0.84 -15.31
N PRO A 392 24.42 2.09 -15.36
CA PRO A 392 25.21 2.56 -16.47
C PRO A 392 26.54 1.80 -16.54
N THR A 393 27.07 1.63 -17.76
CA THR A 393 28.44 1.13 -17.95
C THR A 393 29.39 2.30 -18.15
N GLN A 394 30.66 2.08 -17.85
CA GLN A 394 31.70 2.99 -18.33
C GLN A 394 31.77 2.95 -19.86
N GLN A 395 32.31 4.02 -20.45
CA GLN A 395 32.60 4.06 -21.88
C GLN A 395 33.60 2.96 -22.22
N VAL A 396 33.28 2.15 -23.23
CA VAL A 396 34.15 1.07 -23.72
C VAL A 396 34.76 1.43 -25.07
N GLN A 397 35.96 0.91 -25.35
CA GLN A 397 36.54 1.02 -26.68
C GLN A 397 35.91 -0.02 -27.64
N GLY A 398 35.46 0.47 -28.78
CA GLY A 398 34.84 -0.29 -29.85
C GLY A 398 35.84 -1.02 -30.74
N GLN A 399 35.37 -1.97 -31.55
CA GLN A 399 36.13 -2.54 -32.65
C GLN A 399 35.36 -2.43 -33.97
N ILE A 400 36.04 -2.04 -35.04
CA ILE A 400 35.44 -1.99 -36.38
C ILE A 400 35.08 -3.42 -36.81
N ASN A 401 33.83 -3.61 -37.23
CA ASN A 401 33.28 -4.86 -37.76
C ASN A 401 33.39 -6.06 -36.79
N ARG A 402 33.49 -5.81 -35.48
CA ARG A 402 33.41 -6.83 -34.42
C ARG A 402 32.48 -6.35 -33.30
N ASP A 403 31.71 -7.26 -32.72
CA ASP A 403 30.85 -6.94 -31.57
C ASP A 403 31.71 -6.61 -30.34
N THR A 404 31.63 -5.36 -29.89
CA THR A 404 31.99 -4.95 -28.54
C THR A 404 30.90 -5.40 -27.57
N ARG A 405 31.33 -6.04 -26.47
CA ARG A 405 30.45 -6.61 -25.46
C ARG A 405 30.54 -5.77 -24.19
N MET A 406 29.39 -5.32 -23.70
CA MET A 406 29.27 -4.53 -22.48
C MET A 406 28.44 -5.32 -21.46
N PRO A 407 28.88 -5.42 -20.20
CA PRO A 407 28.13 -6.11 -19.17
C PRO A 407 26.79 -5.42 -18.92
N PHE A 408 25.73 -6.19 -18.69
CA PHE A 408 24.43 -5.68 -18.27
C PHE A 408 24.21 -5.94 -16.78
N SER A 409 23.69 -4.95 -16.07
CA SER A 409 23.16 -5.13 -14.72
C SER A 409 22.08 -4.08 -14.42
N PHE A 410 21.25 -4.36 -13.44
CA PHE A 410 20.26 -3.42 -12.91
C PHE A 410 20.20 -3.52 -11.39
N LYS A 411 19.61 -2.51 -10.77
CA LYS A 411 19.06 -2.55 -9.40
C LYS A 411 17.53 -2.57 -9.49
N GLY A 412 16.85 -2.92 -8.40
CA GLY A 412 15.41 -3.14 -8.39
C GLY A 412 15.05 -4.58 -8.13
N ASN A 413 13.76 -4.80 -7.89
CA ASN A 413 13.18 -6.12 -7.69
C ASN A 413 12.13 -6.42 -8.78
N PRO A 414 12.52 -6.46 -10.06
CA PRO A 414 11.60 -6.74 -11.16
C PRO A 414 11.09 -8.18 -11.10
N ARG A 415 9.93 -8.43 -11.69
CA ARG A 415 9.43 -9.79 -11.88
C ARG A 415 9.83 -10.33 -13.25
N PHE A 416 10.52 -11.46 -13.26
CA PHE A 416 10.93 -12.14 -14.50
C PHE A 416 9.75 -12.74 -15.28
N PRO A 417 9.84 -12.85 -16.62
CA PRO A 417 10.98 -12.45 -17.45
C PRO A 417 11.16 -10.93 -17.55
N VAL A 418 12.41 -10.50 -17.73
CA VAL A 418 12.77 -9.10 -18.00
C VAL A 418 13.22 -9.00 -19.45
N ARG A 419 12.52 -8.19 -20.23
CA ARG A 419 12.90 -7.86 -21.60
C ARG A 419 13.78 -6.62 -21.61
N VAL A 420 14.86 -6.67 -22.38
CA VAL A 420 15.88 -5.63 -22.48
C VAL A 420 16.04 -5.23 -23.94
N TRP A 421 16.03 -3.93 -24.21
CA TRP A 421 16.23 -3.38 -25.54
C TRP A 421 17.45 -2.48 -25.57
N SER A 422 18.22 -2.52 -26.65
CA SER A 422 19.34 -1.62 -26.90
C SER A 422 19.17 -0.95 -28.25
N THR A 423 19.08 0.38 -28.24
CA THR A 423 18.79 1.19 -29.41
C THR A 423 19.79 2.34 -29.53
N ARG A 424 20.35 2.51 -30.74
CA ARG A 424 21.27 3.61 -31.07
C ARG A 424 20.48 4.92 -31.21
N LEU A 425 20.92 5.97 -30.50
CA LEU A 425 20.18 7.24 -30.42
C LEU A 425 20.32 8.15 -31.64
N ASP A 426 21.50 8.18 -32.27
CA ASP A 426 21.81 9.00 -33.45
C ASP A 426 21.39 8.33 -34.77
N CYS A 427 20.68 7.20 -34.70
CA CYS A 427 20.26 6.45 -35.87
C CYS A 427 18.81 6.79 -36.23
N THR A 428 18.57 7.20 -37.48
CA THR A 428 17.22 7.33 -38.07
C THR A 428 17.09 6.50 -39.36
N GLY A 429 15.94 5.85 -39.56
CA GLY A 429 15.60 5.10 -40.79
C GLY A 429 15.80 3.58 -40.76
N ILE A 430 15.77 2.95 -41.95
CA ILE A 430 15.65 1.48 -42.17
C ILE A 430 16.86 0.68 -41.62
N GLY A 431 17.97 1.34 -41.26
CA GLY A 431 19.20 0.71 -40.73
C GLY A 431 19.30 0.65 -39.19
N CYS A 432 18.34 1.21 -38.46
CA CYS A 432 18.33 1.29 -37.01
C CYS A 432 17.63 0.07 -36.42
N GLN A 433 18.43 -0.94 -36.07
CA GLN A 433 17.92 -2.15 -35.45
C GLN A 433 18.02 -2.03 -33.93
N GLU A 434 16.86 -2.08 -33.28
CA GLU A 434 16.78 -2.36 -31.84
C GLU A 434 17.16 -3.82 -31.61
N ARG A 435 18.09 -4.06 -30.69
CA ARG A 435 18.45 -5.41 -30.25
C ARG A 435 17.65 -5.75 -28.99
N GLU A 436 16.87 -6.83 -29.05
CA GLU A 436 16.10 -7.35 -27.92
C GLU A 436 16.81 -8.54 -27.27
N TYR A 437 16.72 -8.60 -25.95
CA TYR A 437 17.20 -9.70 -25.12
C TYR A 437 16.11 -10.04 -24.09
N GLU A 438 16.03 -11.31 -23.70
CA GLU A 438 15.15 -11.76 -22.63
C GLU A 438 15.97 -12.42 -21.52
N LEU A 439 15.69 -12.01 -20.29
CA LEU A 439 16.19 -12.65 -19.08
C LEU A 439 15.02 -13.43 -18.49
N SER A 440 15.13 -14.75 -18.39
CA SER A 440 14.05 -15.58 -17.84
C SER A 440 14.14 -15.70 -16.33
N ARG A 441 15.32 -15.48 -15.75
CA ARG A 441 15.59 -15.55 -14.30
C ARG A 441 16.80 -14.72 -13.88
N GLN A 442 16.99 -14.58 -12.57
CA GLN A 442 18.05 -13.77 -11.96
C GLN A 442 19.46 -14.16 -12.45
N GLU A 443 19.76 -15.46 -12.62
CA GLU A 443 21.09 -15.91 -13.05
C GLU A 443 21.47 -15.47 -14.48
N ASP A 444 20.48 -15.08 -15.29
CA ASP A 444 20.72 -14.67 -16.68
C ASP A 444 21.33 -13.27 -16.76
N ILE A 445 21.16 -12.43 -15.73
CA ILE A 445 21.64 -11.04 -15.70
C ILE A 445 23.15 -10.99 -15.98
N GLY A 446 23.95 -11.73 -15.20
CA GLY A 446 25.41 -11.71 -15.31
C GLY A 446 25.94 -12.29 -16.63
N ARG A 447 25.10 -13.04 -17.36
CA ARG A 447 25.43 -13.63 -18.66
C ARG A 447 25.10 -12.69 -19.81
N LEU A 448 24.17 -11.77 -19.63
CA LEU A 448 23.77 -10.84 -20.67
C LEU A 448 24.90 -9.84 -20.95
N GLN A 449 25.24 -9.74 -22.23
CA GLN A 449 26.20 -8.78 -22.75
C GLN A 449 25.49 -7.96 -23.82
N ILE A 450 25.35 -6.65 -23.60
CA ILE A 450 24.87 -5.72 -24.62
C ILE A 450 25.94 -5.63 -25.69
N LYS A 451 25.55 -5.94 -26.93
CA LYS A 451 26.48 -5.99 -28.06
C LYS A 451 26.29 -4.79 -28.97
N TYR A 452 27.38 -4.15 -29.36
CA TYR A 452 27.40 -3.16 -30.42
C TYR A 452 28.63 -3.36 -31.32
N MET A 453 28.44 -3.20 -32.62
CA MET A 453 29.51 -3.33 -33.61
C MET A 453 29.72 -1.99 -34.30
N CYS A 454 30.91 -1.41 -34.16
CA CYS A 454 31.28 -0.21 -34.88
C CYS A 454 31.37 -0.51 -36.37
N ARG A 455 30.67 0.27 -37.20
CA ARG A 455 30.60 0.03 -38.64
C ARG A 455 31.56 0.96 -39.40
N SER A 456 32.35 0.37 -40.29
CA SER A 456 33.13 1.09 -41.31
C SER A 456 32.48 0.82 -42.67
N ILE A 457 31.35 1.49 -42.93
CA ILE A 457 30.59 1.37 -44.19
C ILE A 457 30.19 2.77 -44.63
N GLN A 458 30.58 3.16 -45.84
CA GLN A 458 30.09 4.37 -46.50
C GLN A 458 28.88 4.00 -47.36
N SER A 459 27.67 4.19 -46.85
CA SER A 459 26.45 4.09 -47.66
C SER A 459 25.44 5.18 -47.25
N SER A 460 24.54 5.54 -48.16
CA SER A 460 23.49 6.53 -47.90
C SER A 460 22.44 6.09 -46.86
N ARG A 461 22.50 4.84 -46.38
CA ARG A 461 21.51 4.23 -45.47
C ARG A 461 22.10 3.75 -44.13
N ILE A 462 23.43 3.70 -43.99
CA ILE A 462 24.11 3.18 -42.80
C ILE A 462 25.22 4.17 -42.40
N PRO A 463 25.19 4.73 -41.17
CA PRO A 463 26.23 5.65 -40.70
C PRO A 463 27.61 4.98 -40.61
N ASN A 464 28.66 5.75 -40.92
CA ASN A 464 30.04 5.40 -40.60
C ASN A 464 30.33 5.78 -39.13
N ASP A 465 30.82 4.84 -38.34
CA ASP A 465 31.05 5.04 -36.90
C ASP A 465 32.50 5.42 -36.59
N GLU A 466 33.37 5.49 -37.58
CA GLU A 466 34.80 5.73 -37.37
C GLU A 466 35.09 7.05 -36.64
N GLY A 467 35.76 6.94 -35.49
CA GLY A 467 36.09 8.10 -34.65
C GLY A 467 34.92 8.70 -33.87
N ALA A 468 33.72 8.12 -33.97
CA ALA A 468 32.54 8.56 -33.24
C ALA A 468 32.42 7.87 -31.88
N VAL A 469 31.73 8.52 -30.94
CA VAL A 469 31.22 7.88 -29.73
C VAL A 469 29.76 7.56 -29.96
N ILE A 470 29.43 6.28 -30.01
CA ILE A 470 28.06 5.83 -30.21
C ILE A 470 27.35 5.72 -28.87
N GLU A 471 26.19 6.36 -28.78
CA GLU A 471 25.31 6.28 -27.61
C GLU A 471 24.16 5.30 -27.86
N LEU A 472 24.06 4.32 -26.96
CA LEU A 472 22.99 3.33 -26.96
C LEU A 472 22.10 3.58 -25.75
N GLN A 473 20.82 3.79 -25.99
CA GLN A 473 19.81 3.76 -24.95
C GLN A 473 19.47 2.30 -24.65
N VAL A 474 19.73 1.87 -23.42
CA VAL A 474 19.33 0.57 -22.92
C VAL A 474 18.08 0.75 -22.07
N LYS A 475 17.02 0.02 -22.42
CA LYS A 475 15.74 -0.02 -21.72
C LYS A 475 15.48 -1.42 -21.21
N ALA A 476 14.74 -1.55 -20.11
CA ALA A 476 14.25 -2.84 -19.65
C ALA A 476 12.81 -2.73 -19.16
N ARG A 477 12.05 -3.82 -19.28
CA ARG A 477 10.69 -3.94 -18.76
C ARG A 477 10.49 -5.33 -18.19
N ASP A 478 9.88 -5.38 -17.02
CA ASP A 478 9.58 -6.65 -16.36
C ASP A 478 8.22 -7.22 -16.78
N SER A 479 7.91 -8.44 -16.31
CA SER A 479 6.65 -9.13 -16.60
C SER A 479 5.42 -8.46 -15.98
N ASP A 480 5.62 -7.65 -14.95
CA ASP A 480 4.58 -6.85 -14.32
C ASP A 480 4.35 -5.51 -15.04
N ARG A 481 5.07 -5.27 -16.15
CA ARG A 481 5.05 -4.09 -17.03
C ARG A 481 5.79 -2.86 -16.49
N VAL A 482 6.54 -2.99 -15.40
CA VAL A 482 7.37 -1.92 -14.85
C VAL A 482 8.57 -1.67 -15.78
N TYR A 483 8.74 -0.43 -16.21
CA TYR A 483 9.93 -0.02 -16.96
C TYR A 483 11.05 0.36 -16.01
N ALA A 484 12.26 -0.12 -16.30
CA ALA A 484 13.45 0.35 -15.63
C ALA A 484 13.77 1.78 -16.06
N LYS A 485 14.31 2.59 -15.15
CA LYS A 485 15.02 3.82 -15.52
C LYS A 485 16.12 3.45 -16.53
N PRO A 486 16.10 4.02 -17.75
CA PRO A 486 17.02 3.63 -18.81
C PRO A 486 18.44 4.10 -18.51
N ALA A 487 19.41 3.45 -19.12
CA ALA A 487 20.82 3.82 -19.05
C ALA A 487 21.38 4.12 -20.44
N LEU A 488 22.38 5.00 -20.50
CA LEU A 488 23.14 5.28 -21.70
C LEU A 488 24.45 4.49 -21.67
N TYR A 489 24.67 3.68 -22.70
CA TYR A 489 25.90 2.93 -22.90
C TYR A 489 26.69 3.64 -24.01
N ARG A 490 28.00 3.78 -23.82
CA ARG A 490 28.87 4.54 -24.74
C ARG A 490 29.96 3.66 -25.32
N VAL A 491 30.07 3.63 -26.65
CA VAL A 491 31.11 2.89 -27.37
C VAL A 491 31.93 3.87 -28.19
N ALA A 492 33.21 4.05 -27.84
CA ALA A 492 34.14 4.86 -28.61
C ALA A 492 34.70 4.04 -29.78
N CYS A 493 34.23 4.32 -30.99
CA CYS A 493 34.65 3.61 -32.18
C CYS A 493 35.98 4.16 -32.71
N PRO A 494 36.98 3.31 -32.95
CA PRO A 494 38.29 3.78 -33.42
C PRO A 494 38.15 4.32 -34.85
N LYS A 495 38.99 5.31 -35.21
CA LYS A 495 39.20 5.64 -36.62
C LYS A 495 39.89 4.46 -37.29
N LYS A 496 39.51 4.11 -38.52
CA LYS A 496 40.21 3.10 -39.31
C LYS A 496 41.56 3.68 -39.75
N ASN A 497 42.55 3.68 -38.87
CA ASN A 497 43.88 4.16 -39.23
C ASN A 497 44.58 3.13 -40.13
N GLN A 498 45.37 3.67 -41.05
CA GLN A 498 46.52 3.12 -41.79
C GLN A 498 47.25 1.96 -41.08
N ILE A 499 46.66 0.76 -41.06
CA ILE A 499 47.29 -0.46 -40.51
C ILE A 499 48.12 -1.20 -41.61
N GLU A 500 48.35 -0.59 -42.78
CA GLU A 500 49.10 -1.21 -43.89
C GLU A 500 50.38 -0.51 -44.36
N THR A 501 50.86 0.58 -43.75
CA THR A 501 52.17 1.15 -44.12
C THR A 501 53.24 0.74 -43.11
N GLY A 502 53.61 -0.55 -43.15
CA GLY A 502 54.57 -1.12 -42.20
C GLY A 502 55.08 -2.50 -42.60
N ARG A 503 55.28 -2.75 -43.91
CA ARG A 503 56.18 -3.80 -44.39
C ARG A 503 57.03 -3.19 -45.50
N HIS A 504 58.25 -2.84 -45.11
CA HIS A 504 59.36 -2.62 -46.03
C HIS A 504 59.77 -3.92 -46.69
#